data_AF-A0A2S2P3H2-F1
#
_entry.id   AF-A0A2S2P3H2-F1
#
_cell.length_a   1.000
_cell.length_b   1.000
_cell.length_c   1.000
_cell.angle_alpha   90.00
_cell.angle_beta   90.00
_cell.angle_gamma   90.00
#
_symmetry.space_group_name_H-M   'P 1'
#
loop_
_entity.id
_entity.type
_entity.pdbx_description
1 polymer ?
#
loop_
_entity_poly.entity_id
_entity_poly.type
_entity_poly.pdbx_seq_one_letter_code
_entity_poly.pdbx_strand_id
1 'polypeptide(L)'
;KMAEDRESSDRKHEKSKKRDRKHDKNYDKKGKESLEQKNDSVKWKFLEHKGPVFAPAYEPLPSNVKFYYNGKHVVLSELAEEVATFYAKMLDHDYTTKEVFNKNFLKDWRKTMTQKEKELITDLSLCNFKEMSVYFTKKSEERKAMSKEEKKKIKEENEALQKEYGFCTIDGHKEKIGNFKIEPPGLFRGRGEHPKMGMLKKRVMPEDVLINCSKDSN
;
A
#
# COMPACT_ATOMS: atom_id res chain seq x y z
N LYS A 1 30.21 -0.31 23.98
CA LYS A 1 28.73 -0.19 24.18
C LYS A 1 27.95 0.09 22.89
N MET A 2 28.01 1.26 22.23
CA MET A 2 27.21 1.49 21.00
C MET A 2 27.62 0.65 19.76
N ALA A 3 28.90 0.27 19.63
CA ALA A 3 29.37 -0.56 18.51
C ALA A 3 29.01 -2.05 18.70
N GLU A 4 29.07 -2.55 19.93
CA GLU A 4 28.74 -3.94 20.29
C GLU A 4 27.22 -4.23 20.15
N ASP A 5 26.38 -3.23 20.43
CA ASP A 5 24.92 -3.35 20.26
C ASP A 5 24.51 -3.42 18.77
N ARG A 6 25.25 -2.77 17.87
CA ARG A 6 25.02 -2.86 16.42
C ARG A 6 25.41 -4.24 15.88
N GLU A 7 26.59 -4.74 16.23
CA GLU A 7 27.01 -6.11 15.85
C GLU A 7 26.07 -7.20 16.37
N SER A 8 25.56 -7.05 17.60
CA SER A 8 24.58 -7.96 18.20
C SER A 8 23.25 -7.97 17.45
N SER A 9 22.80 -6.80 16.96
CA SER A 9 21.57 -6.66 16.18
C SER A 9 21.70 -7.25 14.77
N ASP A 10 22.85 -7.06 14.10
CA ASP A 10 23.11 -7.60 12.77
C ASP A 10 23.26 -9.12 12.80
N ARG A 11 23.94 -9.68 13.81
CA ARG A 11 24.04 -11.14 14.00
C ARG A 11 22.68 -11.79 14.28
N LYS A 12 21.75 -11.10 14.97
CA LYS A 12 20.36 -11.58 15.18
C LYS A 12 19.55 -11.54 13.88
N HIS A 13 19.70 -10.47 13.09
CA HIS A 13 19.02 -10.34 11.81
C HIS A 13 19.49 -11.40 10.79
N GLU A 14 20.79 -11.67 10.73
CA GLU A 14 21.39 -12.71 9.88
C GLU A 14 20.97 -14.13 10.30
N LYS A 15 20.89 -14.41 11.62
CA LYS A 15 20.37 -15.67 12.16
C LYS A 15 18.89 -15.89 11.84
N SER A 16 18.06 -14.84 11.85
CA SER A 16 16.65 -14.94 11.43
C SER A 16 16.51 -15.25 9.94
N LYS A 17 17.25 -14.55 9.07
CA LYS A 17 17.28 -14.83 7.62
C LYS A 17 17.80 -16.23 7.30
N LYS A 18 18.79 -16.75 8.04
CA LYS A 18 19.28 -18.14 7.90
C LYS A 18 18.26 -19.18 8.37
N ARG A 19 17.44 -18.89 9.38
CA ARG A 19 16.35 -19.77 9.85
C ARG A 19 15.18 -19.78 8.88
N ASP A 20 14.75 -18.63 8.38
CA ASP A 20 13.71 -18.53 7.34
C ASP A 20 14.14 -19.27 6.08
N ARG A 21 15.37 -19.08 5.59
CA ARG A 21 15.91 -19.81 4.43
C ARG A 21 16.04 -21.32 4.65
N LYS A 22 16.29 -21.79 5.88
CA LYS A 22 16.36 -23.23 6.18
C LYS A 22 14.96 -23.85 6.30
N HIS A 23 13.99 -23.09 6.82
CA HIS A 23 12.59 -23.51 6.87
C HIS A 23 12.01 -23.58 5.44
N ASP A 24 12.31 -22.59 4.59
CA ASP A 24 11.95 -22.58 3.16
C ASP A 24 12.49 -23.84 2.46
N LYS A 25 13.79 -24.13 2.61
CA LYS A 25 14.45 -25.28 1.97
C LYS A 25 13.96 -26.65 2.45
N ASN A 26 13.47 -26.75 3.69
CA ASN A 26 12.91 -28.01 4.21
C ASN A 26 11.46 -28.23 3.77
N TYR A 27 10.69 -27.15 3.54
CA TYR A 27 9.35 -27.24 2.93
C TYR A 27 9.45 -27.58 1.43
N ASP A 28 10.37 -26.95 0.71
CA ASP A 28 10.62 -27.17 -0.73
C ASP A 28 11.00 -28.63 -1.07
N LYS A 29 11.55 -29.38 -0.11
CA LYS A 29 11.99 -30.76 -0.30
C LYS A 29 10.88 -31.80 -0.12
N LYS A 30 9.80 -31.47 0.60
CA LYS A 30 8.69 -32.40 0.88
C LYS A 30 7.53 -32.30 -0.13
N GLY A 31 7.47 -31.26 -0.95
CA GLY A 31 6.44 -31.07 -1.99
C GLY A 31 6.75 -31.71 -3.35
N LYS A 32 7.86 -32.45 -3.49
CA LYS A 32 8.33 -32.96 -4.80
C LYS A 32 8.01 -34.43 -5.10
N GLU A 33 7.39 -35.18 -4.19
CA GLU A 33 7.21 -36.63 -4.35
C GLU A 33 5.83 -37.11 -4.81
N SER A 34 4.91 -36.22 -5.25
CA SER A 34 3.58 -36.66 -5.73
C SER A 34 3.07 -35.94 -6.98
N LEU A 35 3.96 -35.51 -7.88
CA LEU A 35 3.55 -35.07 -9.22
C LEU A 35 3.35 -36.30 -10.13
N GLU A 36 2.32 -37.10 -9.84
CA GLU A 36 1.73 -37.99 -10.84
C GLU A 36 1.33 -37.15 -12.06
N GLN A 37 1.66 -37.66 -13.24
CA GLN A 37 1.50 -37.07 -14.57
C GLN A 37 0.30 -36.11 -14.68
N LYS A 38 0.56 -34.81 -14.50
CA LYS A 38 -0.46 -33.77 -14.65
C LYS A 38 -0.69 -33.51 -16.14
N ASN A 39 -1.95 -33.60 -16.59
CA ASN A 39 -2.40 -32.95 -17.80
C ASN A 39 -2.03 -31.45 -17.72
N ASP A 40 -1.36 -30.93 -18.74
CA ASP A 40 -0.69 -29.61 -18.71
C ASP A 40 -1.65 -28.42 -18.44
N SER A 41 -2.96 -28.66 -18.58
CA SER A 41 -4.04 -27.69 -18.36
C SER A 41 -4.47 -27.54 -16.89
N VAL A 42 -4.34 -28.56 -16.04
CA VAL A 42 -4.86 -28.52 -14.66
C VAL A 42 -3.76 -28.06 -13.70
N LYS A 43 -3.92 -26.88 -13.11
CA LYS A 43 -2.92 -26.29 -12.21
C LYS A 43 -3.02 -26.82 -10.77
N TRP A 44 -4.23 -27.08 -10.29
CA TRP A 44 -4.53 -27.62 -8.95
C TRP A 44 -5.87 -28.36 -8.96
N LYS A 45 -6.06 -29.26 -8.01
CA LYS A 45 -7.32 -29.97 -7.71
C LYS A 45 -8.10 -29.28 -6.60
N PHE A 46 -7.40 -28.73 -5.59
CA PHE A 46 -8.00 -27.99 -4.48
C PHE A 46 -7.24 -26.68 -4.20
N LEU A 47 -7.97 -25.62 -3.87
CA LEU A 47 -7.51 -24.29 -3.53
C LEU A 47 -8.49 -23.62 -2.56
N GLU A 48 -8.02 -23.30 -1.35
CA GLU A 48 -8.74 -22.53 -0.33
C GLU A 48 -7.87 -21.38 0.17
N HIS A 49 -8.48 -20.20 0.37
CA HIS A 49 -7.81 -19.02 0.91
C HIS A 49 -8.80 -18.04 1.54
N LYS A 50 -8.34 -17.21 2.48
CA LYS A 50 -9.19 -16.20 3.14
C LYS A 50 -9.47 -14.92 2.34
N GLY A 51 -9.04 -14.87 1.08
CA GLY A 51 -9.18 -13.70 0.22
C GLY A 51 -8.16 -12.60 0.54
N PRO A 52 -8.29 -11.42 -0.09
CA PRO A 52 -7.36 -10.33 0.11
C PRO A 52 -7.66 -9.52 1.37
N VAL A 53 -6.65 -8.80 1.86
CA VAL A 53 -6.81 -7.75 2.86
C VAL A 53 -6.86 -6.40 2.16
N PHE A 54 -7.98 -5.69 2.34
CA PHE A 54 -8.19 -4.35 1.78
C PHE A 54 -7.32 -3.31 2.47
N ALA A 55 -6.97 -2.25 1.73
CA ALA A 55 -6.27 -1.11 2.28
C ALA A 55 -7.13 -0.41 3.36
N PRO A 56 -6.53 0.09 4.45
CA PRO A 56 -7.25 0.83 5.48
C PRO A 56 -8.09 1.97 4.90
N ALA A 57 -9.21 2.27 5.56
CA ALA A 57 -10.03 3.43 5.23
C ALA A 57 -9.21 4.73 5.35
N TYR A 58 -9.65 5.77 4.64
CA TYR A 58 -9.03 7.07 4.76
C TYR A 58 -9.33 7.67 6.14
N GLU A 59 -8.32 8.32 6.74
CA GLU A 59 -8.47 9.12 7.94
C GLU A 59 -8.35 10.60 7.54
N PRO A 60 -9.43 11.40 7.67
CA PRO A 60 -9.42 12.82 7.36
C PRO A 60 -8.33 13.59 8.09
N LEU A 61 -7.86 14.67 7.49
CA LEU A 61 -6.86 15.52 8.09
C LEU A 61 -7.39 16.18 9.38
N PRO A 62 -6.53 16.38 10.39
CA PRO A 62 -6.88 17.18 11.55
C PRO A 62 -7.29 18.60 11.14
N SER A 63 -8.27 19.20 11.83
CA SER A 63 -8.83 20.52 11.52
C SER A 63 -7.83 21.68 11.48
N ASN A 64 -6.66 21.49 12.09
CA ASN A 64 -5.57 22.47 12.10
C ASN A 64 -4.66 22.40 10.85
N VAL A 65 -4.83 21.38 9.99
CA VAL A 65 -4.08 21.23 8.73
C VAL A 65 -4.96 21.69 7.59
N LYS A 66 -4.56 22.74 6.88
CA LYS A 66 -5.44 23.42 5.93
C LYS A 66 -4.97 23.28 4.48
N PHE A 67 -5.94 23.30 3.58
CA PHE A 67 -5.71 23.47 2.15
C PHE A 67 -6.07 24.90 1.75
N TYR A 68 -5.25 25.52 0.89
CA TYR A 68 -5.53 26.86 0.37
C TYR A 68 -5.61 26.86 -1.15
N TYR A 69 -6.55 27.64 -1.67
CA TYR A 69 -6.68 27.95 -3.08
C TYR A 69 -6.65 29.45 -3.27
N ASN A 70 -5.72 29.93 -4.09
CA ASN A 70 -5.51 31.36 -4.35
C ASN A 70 -5.40 32.19 -3.04
N GLY A 71 -4.62 31.69 -2.09
CA GLY A 71 -4.41 32.31 -0.77
C GLY A 71 -5.57 32.19 0.22
N LYS A 72 -6.73 31.65 -0.18
CA LYS A 72 -7.90 31.48 0.70
C LYS A 72 -8.01 30.04 1.20
N HIS A 73 -8.36 29.87 2.47
CA HIS A 73 -8.62 28.56 3.06
C HIS A 73 -9.86 27.92 2.42
N VAL A 74 -9.73 26.66 2.02
CA VAL A 74 -10.82 25.87 1.44
C VAL A 74 -10.89 24.53 2.17
N VAL A 75 -12.07 24.20 2.68
CA VAL A 75 -12.36 22.89 3.25
C VAL A 75 -12.78 21.97 2.10
N LEU A 76 -12.01 20.90 1.90
CA LEU A 76 -12.30 19.91 0.88
C LEU A 76 -13.29 18.86 1.39
N SER A 77 -14.08 18.28 0.50
CA SER A 77 -14.84 17.06 0.73
C SER A 77 -13.88 15.88 0.95
N GLU A 78 -14.31 14.88 1.71
CA GLU A 78 -13.44 13.75 2.10
C GLU A 78 -12.75 13.06 0.91
N LEU A 79 -13.49 12.82 -0.19
CA LEU A 79 -12.95 12.20 -1.40
C LEU A 79 -11.96 13.12 -2.14
N ALA A 80 -12.18 14.43 -2.12
CA ALA A 80 -11.24 15.40 -2.69
C ALA A 80 -10.01 15.56 -1.79
N GLU A 81 -10.20 15.52 -0.47
CA GLU A 81 -9.13 15.63 0.52
C GLU A 81 -8.19 14.42 0.44
N GLU A 82 -8.71 13.18 0.42
CA GLU A 82 -7.91 11.95 0.29
C GLU A 82 -6.96 12.06 -0.90
N VAL A 83 -7.49 12.44 -2.07
CA VAL A 83 -6.71 12.58 -3.31
C VAL A 83 -5.71 13.73 -3.24
N ALA A 84 -6.08 14.87 -2.64
CA ALA A 84 -5.17 15.97 -2.39
C ALA A 84 -3.99 15.53 -1.48
N THR A 85 -4.22 14.65 -0.52
CA THR A 85 -3.14 14.13 0.34
C THR A 85 -2.09 13.35 -0.45
N PHE A 86 -2.48 12.67 -1.53
CA PHE A 86 -1.52 11.92 -2.36
C PHE A 86 -0.53 12.86 -3.04
N TYR A 87 -1.01 13.99 -3.56
CA TYR A 87 -0.15 15.01 -4.15
C TYR A 87 0.70 15.70 -3.08
N ALA A 88 0.10 16.07 -1.94
CA ALA A 88 0.81 16.71 -0.83
C ALA A 88 1.99 15.88 -0.30
N LYS A 89 1.83 14.56 -0.18
CA LYS A 89 2.90 13.62 0.22
C LYS A 89 4.08 13.56 -0.76
N MET A 90 3.92 14.10 -1.96
CA MET A 90 4.92 14.08 -3.02
C MET A 90 5.34 15.47 -3.46
N LEU A 91 4.99 16.51 -2.70
CA LEU A 91 5.20 17.90 -3.10
C LEU A 91 6.66 18.19 -3.48
N ASP A 92 7.61 17.59 -2.76
CA ASP A 92 9.06 17.74 -2.96
C ASP A 92 9.69 16.65 -3.87
N HIS A 93 8.88 15.85 -4.57
CA HIS A 93 9.36 14.77 -5.44
C HIS A 93 9.40 15.23 -6.90
N ASP A 94 10.42 14.84 -7.67
CA ASP A 94 10.55 15.07 -9.13
C ASP A 94 9.32 14.76 -10.01
N TYR A 95 8.33 14.02 -9.53
CA TYR A 95 7.09 13.82 -10.30
C TYR A 95 6.25 15.09 -10.35
N THR A 96 6.20 15.89 -9.28
CA THR A 96 5.39 17.12 -9.21
C THR A 96 6.00 18.27 -10.00
N THR A 97 7.22 18.11 -10.53
CA THR A 97 7.81 19.06 -11.49
C THR A 97 7.44 18.73 -12.93
N LYS A 98 6.89 17.53 -13.21
CA LYS A 98 6.52 17.09 -14.56
C LYS A 98 5.12 17.57 -14.94
N GLU A 99 5.02 18.24 -16.07
CA GLU A 99 3.74 18.76 -16.58
C GLU A 99 2.70 17.66 -16.80
N VAL A 100 3.09 16.52 -17.39
CA VAL A 100 2.20 15.37 -17.63
C VAL A 100 1.60 14.85 -16.33
N PHE A 101 2.42 14.77 -15.28
CA PHE A 101 1.98 14.33 -13.96
C PHE A 101 0.93 15.28 -13.37
N ASN A 102 1.22 16.57 -13.37
CA ASN A 102 0.36 17.61 -12.81
C ASN A 102 -0.97 17.72 -13.56
N LYS A 103 -0.93 17.63 -14.89
CA LYS A 103 -2.12 17.66 -15.75
C LYS A 103 -3.02 16.45 -15.50
N ASN A 104 -2.45 15.25 -15.41
CA ASN A 104 -3.20 14.03 -15.13
C ASN A 104 -3.78 14.04 -13.71
N PHE A 105 -2.99 14.49 -12.73
CA PHE A 105 -3.44 14.66 -11.35
C PHE A 105 -4.66 15.58 -11.26
N LEU A 106 -4.56 16.82 -11.76
CA LEU A 106 -5.66 17.78 -11.67
C LEU A 106 -6.91 17.27 -12.38
N LYS A 107 -6.75 16.63 -13.55
CA LYS A 107 -7.86 16.03 -14.30
C LYS A 107 -8.61 14.97 -13.49
N ASP A 108 -7.90 14.07 -12.80
CA ASP A 108 -8.53 13.00 -12.03
C ASP A 108 -9.00 13.47 -10.65
N TRP A 109 -8.28 14.37 -9.99
CA TRP A 109 -8.68 14.99 -8.74
C TRP A 109 -9.99 15.76 -8.89
N ARG A 110 -10.15 16.52 -9.99
CA ARG A 110 -11.42 17.17 -10.30
C ARG A 110 -12.59 16.19 -10.43
N LYS A 111 -12.39 14.90 -10.69
CA LYS A 111 -13.50 13.92 -10.73
C LYS A 111 -13.99 13.52 -9.36
N THR A 112 -13.16 13.64 -8.31
CA THR A 112 -13.53 13.32 -6.93
C THR A 112 -14.12 14.50 -6.17
N MET A 113 -14.02 15.70 -6.73
CA MET A 113 -14.61 16.93 -6.22
C MET A 113 -16.14 17.00 -6.38
N THR A 114 -16.77 17.65 -5.42
CA THR A 114 -18.14 18.18 -5.53
C THR A 114 -18.22 19.25 -6.62
N GLN A 115 -19.45 19.62 -7.01
CA GLN A 115 -19.66 20.63 -8.04
C GLN A 115 -19.07 22.01 -7.65
N LYS A 116 -19.25 22.42 -6.40
CA LYS A 116 -18.71 23.69 -5.87
C LYS A 116 -17.18 23.73 -5.90
N GLU A 117 -16.54 22.62 -5.53
CA GLU A 117 -15.07 22.51 -5.58
C GLU A 117 -14.55 22.52 -7.02
N LYS A 118 -15.25 21.87 -7.96
CA LYS A 118 -14.89 21.91 -9.39
C LYS A 118 -14.97 23.32 -9.96
N GLU A 119 -15.97 24.10 -9.56
CA GLU A 119 -16.11 25.48 -10.01
C GLU A 119 -15.00 26.38 -9.43
N LEU A 120 -14.60 26.13 -8.19
CA LEU A 120 -13.54 26.88 -7.52
C LEU A 120 -12.13 26.51 -8.01
N ILE A 121 -11.78 25.22 -8.00
CA ILE A 121 -10.39 24.74 -8.13
C ILE A 121 -10.05 24.41 -9.58
N THR A 122 -9.75 25.42 -10.38
CA THR A 122 -9.54 25.27 -11.84
C THR A 122 -8.08 25.16 -12.26
N ASP A 123 -7.16 25.68 -11.45
CA ASP A 123 -5.73 25.74 -11.75
C ASP A 123 -4.92 25.18 -10.58
N LEU A 124 -4.05 24.20 -10.88
CA LEU A 124 -3.17 23.60 -9.89
C LEU A 124 -2.12 24.59 -9.36
N SER A 125 -1.71 25.58 -10.16
CA SER A 125 -0.71 26.59 -9.75
C SER A 125 -1.19 27.46 -8.57
N LEU A 126 -2.51 27.62 -8.45
CA LEU A 126 -3.16 28.36 -7.37
C LEU A 126 -3.41 27.51 -6.12
N CYS A 127 -3.16 26.19 -6.20
CA CYS A 127 -3.33 25.28 -5.08
C CYS A 127 -2.09 25.28 -4.18
N ASN A 128 -2.31 25.35 -2.87
CA ASN A 128 -1.24 25.30 -1.89
C ASN A 128 -1.42 24.09 -0.96
N PHE A 129 -0.55 23.10 -1.14
CA PHE A 129 -0.51 21.84 -0.38
C PHE A 129 0.56 21.85 0.73
N LYS A 130 1.20 23.00 1.03
CA LYS A 130 2.36 23.05 1.93
C LYS A 130 2.03 22.60 3.35
N GLU A 131 0.93 23.04 3.94
CA GLU A 131 0.56 22.62 5.30
C GLU A 131 0.29 21.11 5.37
N MET A 132 -0.39 20.55 4.37
CA MET A 132 -0.59 19.10 4.24
C MET A 132 0.74 18.36 4.10
N SER A 133 1.67 18.87 3.29
CA SER A 133 3.01 18.29 3.13
C SER A 133 3.78 18.28 4.46
N VAL A 134 3.81 19.42 5.17
CA VAL A 134 4.46 19.55 6.48
C VAL A 134 3.88 18.56 7.49
N TYR A 135 2.54 18.42 7.52
CA TYR A 135 1.88 17.42 8.37
C TYR A 135 2.36 15.99 8.08
N PHE A 136 2.43 15.59 6.80
CA PHE A 136 2.88 14.24 6.45
C PHE A 136 4.38 14.02 6.66
N THR A 137 5.20 15.05 6.48
CA THR A 137 6.63 15.01 6.84
C THR A 137 6.79 14.76 8.34
N LYS A 138 6.08 15.53 9.18
CA LYS A 138 6.06 15.32 10.63
C LYS A 138 5.56 13.91 11.01
N LYS A 139 4.48 13.43 10.40
CA LYS A 139 3.99 12.05 10.63
C LYS A 139 5.01 10.98 10.26
N SER A 140 5.79 11.20 9.19
CA SER A 140 6.87 10.30 8.80
C SER A 140 8.00 10.29 9.83
N GLU A 141 8.35 11.45 10.39
CA GLU A 141 9.34 11.61 11.46
C GLU A 141 8.88 10.96 12.77
N GLU A 142 7.64 11.21 13.19
CA GLU A 142 6.99 10.56 14.34
C GLU A 142 7.06 9.03 14.21
N ARG A 143 6.71 8.50 13.02
CA ARG A 143 6.79 7.06 12.73
C ARG A 143 8.22 6.52 12.85
N LYS A 144 9.22 7.26 12.38
CA LYS A 144 10.64 6.86 12.52
C LYS A 144 11.07 6.88 13.98
N ALA A 145 10.60 7.86 14.75
CA ALA A 145 10.89 8.06 16.16
C ALA A 145 10.12 7.13 17.11
N MET A 146 9.14 6.35 16.64
CA MET A 146 8.36 5.41 17.46
C MET A 146 9.24 4.54 18.37
N SER A 147 8.74 4.30 19.57
CA SER A 147 9.41 3.48 20.58
C SER A 147 9.56 2.02 20.13
N LYS A 148 10.42 1.27 20.82
CA LYS A 148 10.59 -0.17 20.55
C LYS A 148 9.30 -0.95 20.84
N GLU A 149 8.53 -0.53 21.84
CA GLU A 149 7.28 -1.20 22.24
C GLU A 149 6.18 -1.00 21.19
N GLU A 150 5.97 0.23 20.70
CA GLU A 150 5.00 0.51 19.63
C GLU A 150 5.38 -0.21 18.33
N LYS A 151 6.66 -0.18 17.95
CA LYS A 151 7.17 -0.94 16.79
C LYS A 151 6.96 -2.44 16.95
N LYS A 152 7.10 -2.99 18.17
CA LYS A 152 6.85 -4.41 18.46
C LYS A 152 5.36 -4.74 18.30
N LYS A 153 4.46 -3.90 18.82
CA LYS A 153 3.01 -4.08 18.66
C LYS A 153 2.58 -4.11 17.19
N ILE A 154 3.05 -3.14 16.38
CA ILE A 154 2.77 -3.10 14.93
C ILE A 154 3.31 -4.35 14.22
N LYS A 155 4.47 -4.87 14.65
CA LYS A 155 5.04 -6.10 14.09
C LYS A 155 4.18 -7.31 14.42
N GLU A 156 3.71 -7.44 15.67
CA GLU A 156 2.84 -8.54 16.11
C GLU A 156 1.50 -8.53 15.38
N GLU A 157 0.87 -7.35 15.20
CA GLU A 157 -0.34 -7.19 14.40
C GLU A 157 -0.14 -7.61 12.93
N ASN A 158 0.98 -7.20 12.32
CA ASN A 158 1.33 -7.62 10.95
C ASN A 158 1.62 -9.13 10.85
N GLU A 159 2.23 -9.73 11.86
CA GLU A 159 2.48 -11.17 11.91
C GLU A 159 1.18 -11.97 12.09
N ALA A 160 0.23 -11.48 12.90
CA ALA A 160 -1.10 -12.08 13.02
C ALA A 160 -1.83 -12.06 11.67
N LEU A 161 -1.82 -10.91 10.99
CA LEU A 161 -2.44 -10.76 9.68
C LEU A 161 -1.77 -11.68 8.62
N GLN A 162 -0.45 -11.82 8.65
CA GLN A 162 0.28 -12.74 7.77
C GLN A 162 -0.08 -14.21 8.04
N LYS A 163 -0.23 -14.60 9.32
CA LYS A 163 -0.62 -15.97 9.68
C LYS A 163 -2.02 -16.31 9.19
N GLU A 164 -2.91 -15.32 9.20
CA GLU A 164 -4.30 -15.49 8.81
C GLU A 164 -4.51 -15.45 7.29
N TYR A 165 -4.06 -14.39 6.62
CA TYR A 165 -4.35 -14.13 5.19
C TYR A 165 -3.17 -14.43 4.27
N GLY A 166 -1.97 -14.63 4.82
CA GLY A 166 -0.75 -14.76 4.04
C GLY A 166 -0.46 -16.17 3.54
N PHE A 167 -1.39 -17.11 3.70
CA PHE A 167 -1.25 -18.49 3.28
C PHE A 167 -2.54 -18.99 2.62
N CYS A 168 -2.39 -19.89 1.64
CA CYS A 168 -3.48 -20.67 1.07
C CYS A 168 -3.22 -22.17 1.28
N THR A 169 -4.25 -22.97 1.11
CA THR A 169 -4.14 -24.43 1.02
C THR A 169 -4.33 -24.82 -0.43
N ILE A 170 -3.31 -25.41 -1.05
CA ILE A 170 -3.33 -25.89 -2.44
C ILE A 170 -2.95 -27.37 -2.48
N ASP A 171 -3.83 -28.21 -3.02
CA ASP A 171 -3.66 -29.67 -3.10
C ASP A 171 -3.23 -30.33 -1.76
N GLY A 172 -3.73 -29.83 -0.62
CA GLY A 172 -3.39 -30.31 0.73
C GLY A 172 -2.12 -29.72 1.35
N HIS A 173 -1.39 -28.88 0.62
CA HIS A 173 -0.19 -28.20 1.08
C HIS A 173 -0.48 -26.74 1.46
N LYS A 174 0.11 -26.28 2.56
CA LYS A 174 0.01 -24.88 2.98
C LYS A 174 1.12 -24.06 2.29
N GLU A 175 0.72 -23.18 1.40
CA GLU A 175 1.63 -22.35 0.60
C GLU A 175 1.52 -20.87 0.97
N LYS A 176 2.62 -20.14 0.83
CA LYS A 176 2.67 -18.70 1.15
C LYS A 176 2.18 -17.87 -0.02
N ILE A 177 1.27 -16.94 0.25
CA ILE A 177 0.77 -15.98 -0.74
C ILE A 177 1.75 -14.81 -0.86
N GLY A 178 2.10 -14.43 -2.10
CA GLY A 178 3.02 -13.31 -2.37
C GLY A 178 2.49 -11.97 -1.88
N ASN A 179 1.40 -11.47 -2.48
CA ASN A 179 0.76 -10.21 -2.13
C ASN A 179 -0.73 -10.44 -1.84
N PHE A 180 -1.06 -10.65 -0.56
CA PHE A 180 -2.46 -10.77 -0.11
C PHE A 180 -3.06 -9.42 0.29
N LYS A 181 -2.24 -8.38 0.47
CA LYS A 181 -2.70 -7.00 0.74
C LYS A 181 -2.91 -6.27 -0.58
N ILE A 182 -4.11 -5.73 -0.78
CA ILE A 182 -4.43 -4.91 -1.95
C ILE A 182 -3.65 -3.60 -1.89
N GLU A 183 -3.18 -3.14 -3.04
CA GLU A 183 -2.51 -1.84 -3.14
C GLU A 183 -3.44 -0.70 -2.68
N PRO A 184 -2.99 0.16 -1.76
CA PRO A 184 -3.74 1.36 -1.41
C PRO A 184 -3.94 2.31 -2.59
N PRO A 185 -4.99 3.15 -2.56
CA PRO A 185 -5.16 4.22 -3.53
C PRO A 185 -3.97 5.19 -3.50
N GLY A 186 -3.74 5.88 -4.61
CA GLY A 186 -2.63 6.82 -4.74
C GLY A 186 -2.48 7.35 -6.15
N LEU A 187 -1.38 8.04 -6.46
CA LEU A 187 -1.09 8.49 -7.83
C LEU A 187 -0.19 7.49 -8.55
N PHE A 188 -0.47 7.26 -9.84
CA PHE A 188 0.31 6.36 -10.66
C PHE A 188 1.69 6.97 -10.97
N ARG A 189 2.75 6.23 -10.63
CA ARG A 189 4.15 6.65 -10.79
C ARG A 189 4.84 5.77 -11.83
N GLY A 190 4.40 5.91 -13.09
CA GLY A 190 4.98 5.18 -14.20
C GLY A 190 6.45 5.56 -14.41
N ARG A 191 7.29 4.57 -14.74
CA ARG A 191 8.73 4.77 -14.95
C ARG A 191 8.99 5.58 -16.23
N GLY A 192 10.06 6.38 -16.24
CA GLY A 192 10.44 7.21 -17.38
C GLY A 192 9.42 8.32 -17.68
N GLU A 193 9.14 8.55 -18.97
CA GLU A 193 8.15 9.50 -19.48
C GLU A 193 6.79 8.83 -19.74
N HIS A 194 6.28 8.11 -18.75
CA HIS A 194 5.03 7.37 -18.88
C HIS A 194 3.82 8.32 -19.00
N PRO A 195 2.98 8.24 -20.05
CA PRO A 195 1.92 9.21 -20.33
C PRO A 195 0.80 9.24 -19.29
N LYS A 196 0.63 8.16 -18.52
CA LYS A 196 -0.37 8.04 -17.43
C LYS A 196 0.15 8.44 -16.04
N MET A 197 1.40 8.89 -15.91
CA MET A 197 1.90 9.31 -14.59
C MET A 197 1.01 10.42 -14.01
N GLY A 198 0.76 10.41 -12.71
CA GLY A 198 -0.13 11.36 -12.04
C GLY A 198 -1.61 11.00 -12.07
N MET A 199 -2.04 10.02 -12.88
CA MET A 199 -3.42 9.53 -12.84
C MET A 199 -3.75 8.87 -11.49
N LEU A 200 -5.01 8.97 -11.07
CA LEU A 200 -5.48 8.41 -9.82
C LEU A 200 -5.61 6.88 -9.92
N LYS A 201 -4.84 6.16 -9.09
CA LYS A 201 -5.09 4.76 -8.76
C LYS A 201 -6.20 4.71 -7.72
N LYS A 202 -7.40 4.28 -8.14
CA LYS A 202 -8.58 4.21 -7.28
C LYS A 202 -8.43 3.13 -6.21
N ARG A 203 -9.17 3.29 -5.12
CA ARG A 203 -9.36 2.25 -4.11
C ARG A 203 -10.11 1.08 -4.76
N VAL A 204 -9.62 -0.13 -4.52
CA VAL A 204 -10.30 -1.37 -4.91
C VAL A 204 -11.32 -1.70 -3.83
N MET A 205 -12.57 -1.88 -4.24
CA MET A 205 -13.67 -2.27 -3.37
C MET A 205 -13.93 -3.79 -3.48
N PRO A 206 -14.64 -4.41 -2.53
CA PRO A 206 -15.00 -5.83 -2.63
C PRO A 206 -15.68 -6.20 -3.96
N GLU A 207 -16.49 -5.30 -4.51
CA GLU A 207 -17.20 -5.49 -5.78
C GLU A 207 -16.25 -5.55 -6.99
N ASP A 208 -15.02 -5.04 -6.86
CA ASP A 208 -13.99 -5.08 -7.91
C ASP A 208 -13.17 -6.39 -7.88
N VAL A 209 -13.38 -7.25 -6.87
CA VAL A 209 -12.55 -8.45 -6.62
C VAL A 209 -13.26 -9.72 -7.07
N LEU A 210 -12.59 -10.49 -7.92
CA LEU A 210 -12.98 -11.85 -8.27
C LEU A 210 -12.19 -12.85 -7.44
N ILE A 211 -12.91 -13.72 -6.72
CA ILE A 211 -12.32 -14.80 -5.92
C ILE A 211 -12.22 -16.07 -6.77
N ASN A 212 -11.06 -16.73 -6.73
CA ASN A 212 -10.81 -17.99 -7.41
C ASN A 212 -10.45 -19.07 -6.38
N CYS A 213 -11.35 -20.01 -6.15
CA CYS A 213 -11.21 -21.08 -5.18
C CYS A 213 -11.91 -22.36 -5.67
N SER A 214 -11.73 -23.47 -4.94
CA SER A 214 -12.45 -24.70 -5.25
C SER A 214 -13.92 -24.62 -4.86
N LYS A 215 -14.77 -25.45 -5.45
CA LYS A 215 -16.21 -25.44 -5.12
C LYS A 215 -16.50 -25.92 -3.69
N ASP A 216 -15.59 -26.74 -3.17
CA ASP A 216 -15.61 -27.39 -1.86
C ASP A 216 -14.68 -26.69 -0.84
N SER A 217 -14.11 -25.53 -1.18
CA SER A 217 -13.35 -24.71 -0.23
C SER A 217 -14.29 -23.91 0.69
N ASN A 218 -13.87 -23.68 1.94
CA ASN A 218 -14.62 -22.86 2.91
C ASN A 218 -14.34 -21.36 2.78
#